data_AF-A0A2S9FCI5-F1
#
_entry.id   AF-A0A2S9FCI5-F1
#
_cell.length_a   1.000
_cell.length_b   1.000
_cell.length_c   1.000
_cell.angle_alpha   90.00
_cell.angle_beta   90.00
_cell.angle_gamma   90.00
#
_symmetry.space_group_name_H-M   'P 1'
#
loop_
_entity.id
_entity.type
_entity.pdbx_description
1 polymer ?
#
loop_
_entity_poly.entity_id
_entity_poly.type
_entity_poly.pdbx_seq_one_letter_code
_entity_poly.pdbx_strand_id
1 'polypeptide(L)'
;MNDRDPLDVLRTGDLPIAPDPEFAAGLRARLESAANLFEQQPDRTQGVIMSGTDTALAELTRPASPPRPAAVPYLAVTDARAAISWYTDAFGAALVGDPVEMDDGRIGHAELTLSGGVLYLADEYPEIGLRAPSPQAVSVSLMLPVVDTD
;
A
#
# COMPACT_ATOMS: atom_id res chain seq x y z
N MET A 1 23.16 21.72 -22.67
CA MET A 1 23.61 20.95 -21.50
C MET A 1 22.65 21.31 -20.38
N ASN A 2 21.64 20.47 -20.13
CA ASN A 2 20.47 20.82 -19.33
C ASN A 2 20.79 20.54 -17.85
N ASP A 3 21.00 21.60 -17.08
CA ASP A 3 21.68 21.62 -15.78
C ASP A 3 20.75 21.41 -14.56
N ARG A 4 19.57 20.82 -14.75
CA ARG A 4 18.66 20.48 -13.65
C ARG A 4 17.85 19.22 -14.00
N ASP A 5 18.47 18.06 -13.82
CA ASP A 5 17.74 16.80 -13.71
C ASP A 5 17.09 16.76 -12.31
N PRO A 6 15.74 16.80 -12.20
CA PRO A 6 15.06 16.78 -10.90
C PRO A 6 15.26 15.46 -10.14
N LEU A 7 15.75 14.40 -10.80
CA LEU A 7 16.01 13.10 -10.19
C LEU A 7 17.45 12.95 -9.69
N ASP A 8 18.32 13.95 -9.86
CA ASP A 8 19.72 13.87 -9.45
C ASP A 8 19.88 13.79 -7.93
N VAL A 9 18.92 14.36 -7.18
CA VAL A 9 18.85 14.27 -5.70
C VAL A 9 18.77 12.81 -5.23
N LEU A 10 18.11 11.92 -5.99
CA LEU A 10 17.99 10.50 -5.66
C LEU A 10 19.27 9.70 -5.94
N ARG A 11 20.23 10.28 -6.67
CA ARG A 11 21.55 9.68 -6.91
C ARG A 11 22.55 10.02 -5.80
N THR A 12 22.19 10.94 -4.90
CA THR A 12 22.97 11.19 -3.68
C THR A 12 22.85 9.98 -2.79
N GLY A 13 23.92 9.19 -2.68
CA GLY A 13 23.95 8.06 -1.76
C GLY A 13 23.93 8.58 -0.33
N ASP A 14 22.78 8.53 0.34
CA ASP A 14 22.72 8.69 1.79
C ASP A 14 23.59 7.60 2.42
N LEU A 15 24.78 8.00 2.86
CA LEU A 15 25.69 7.09 3.55
C LEU A 15 25.02 6.71 4.88
N PRO A 16 25.00 5.40 5.24
CA PRO A 16 24.48 4.96 6.51
C PRO A 16 25.11 5.77 7.66
N ILE A 17 24.28 6.53 8.36
CA ILE A 17 24.73 7.28 9.53
C ILE A 17 24.87 6.28 10.67
N ALA A 18 26.09 6.18 11.22
CA ALA A 18 26.30 5.37 12.41
C ALA A 18 25.39 5.90 13.55
N PRO A 19 24.70 5.02 14.29
CA PRO A 19 23.87 5.45 15.40
C PRO A 19 24.70 6.16 16.46
N ASP A 20 24.07 7.05 17.20
CA ASP A 20 24.68 7.71 18.36
C ASP A 20 25.31 6.65 19.29
N PRO A 21 26.62 6.75 19.60
CA PRO A 21 27.31 5.82 20.47
C PRO A 21 26.67 5.64 21.85
N GLU A 22 26.11 6.69 22.44
CA GLU A 22 25.45 6.59 23.75
C GLU A 22 24.15 5.78 23.65
N PHE A 23 23.37 6.03 22.59
CA PHE A 23 22.17 5.25 22.30
C PHE A 23 22.52 3.77 22.06
N ALA A 24 23.53 3.50 21.24
CA ALA A 24 23.96 2.13 20.93
C ALA A 24 24.44 1.37 22.17
N ALA A 25 25.21 2.03 23.04
CA ALA A 25 25.66 1.47 24.31
C ALA A 25 24.49 1.20 25.26
N GLY A 26 23.57 2.15 25.39
CA GLY A 26 22.38 2.02 26.23
C GLY A 26 21.44 0.90 25.77
N LEU A 27 21.24 0.76 24.45
CA LEU A 27 20.46 -0.33 23.88
C LEU A 27 21.13 -1.68 24.13
N ARG A 28 22.44 -1.79 23.89
CA ARG A 28 23.20 -3.03 24.13
C ARG A 28 23.10 -3.47 25.60
N ALA A 29 23.30 -2.57 26.54
CA ALA A 29 23.20 -2.88 27.98
C ALA A 29 21.79 -3.39 28.37
N ARG A 30 20.73 -2.79 27.79
CA ARG A 30 19.35 -3.24 28.01
C ARG A 30 19.08 -4.63 27.44
N LEU A 31 19.60 -4.92 26.25
CA LEU A 31 19.46 -6.23 25.61
C LEU A 31 20.21 -7.32 26.38
N GLU A 32 21.44 -7.04 26.81
CA GLU A 32 22.24 -7.94 27.64
C GLU A 32 21.57 -8.20 29.00
N SER A 33 21.03 -7.14 29.63
CA SER A 33 20.24 -7.29 30.86
C SER A 33 19.00 -8.16 30.64
N ALA A 34 18.28 -8.00 29.53
CA ALA A 34 17.09 -8.79 29.23
C ALA A 34 17.44 -10.26 28.94
N ALA A 35 18.53 -10.51 28.19
CA ALA A 35 19.02 -11.85 27.90
C ALA A 35 19.48 -12.57 29.18
N ASN A 36 20.26 -11.91 30.03
CA ASN A 36 20.69 -12.47 31.32
C ASN A 36 19.49 -12.76 32.25
N LEU A 37 18.47 -11.91 32.25
CA LEU A 37 17.27 -12.11 33.04
C LEU A 37 16.45 -13.32 32.53
N PHE A 38 16.44 -13.55 31.22
CA PHE A 38 15.84 -14.74 30.60
C PHE A 38 16.60 -16.02 30.95
N GLU A 39 17.94 -16.00 30.92
CA GLU A 39 18.79 -17.14 31.29
C GLU A 39 18.67 -17.52 32.77
N GLN A 40 18.51 -16.53 33.66
CA GLN A 40 18.37 -16.77 35.11
C GLN A 40 16.97 -17.24 35.52
N GLN A 41 15.95 -17.00 34.69
CA GLN A 41 14.54 -17.32 35.01
C GLN A 41 13.83 -17.95 33.80
N PRO A 42 14.25 -19.17 33.37
CA PRO A 42 13.78 -19.80 32.13
C PRO A 42 12.27 -20.09 32.10
N ASP A 43 11.64 -20.29 33.27
CA ASP A 43 10.22 -20.67 33.38
C ASP A 43 9.24 -19.47 33.39
N ARG A 44 9.70 -18.21 33.31
CA ARG A 44 8.80 -17.05 33.36
C ARG A 44 8.04 -16.76 32.06
N THR A 45 8.43 -17.41 30.98
CA THR A 45 7.80 -17.27 29.66
C THR A 45 6.87 -18.44 29.32
N GLN A 46 6.86 -19.52 30.11
CA GLN A 46 5.88 -20.59 29.95
C GLN A 46 4.51 -20.09 30.39
N GLY A 47 3.64 -19.82 29.40
CA GLY A 47 2.26 -19.40 29.63
C GLY A 47 2.00 -17.89 29.49
N VAL A 48 3.01 -17.09 29.11
CA VAL A 48 2.76 -15.72 28.63
C VAL A 48 2.28 -15.83 27.19
N ILE A 49 0.95 -15.84 26.99
CA ILE A 49 0.38 -15.64 25.66
C ILE A 49 0.68 -14.19 25.28
N MET A 50 1.70 -13.98 24.44
CA MET A 50 2.00 -12.70 23.81
C MET A 50 0.90 -12.38 22.80
N SER A 51 -0.26 -11.96 23.29
CA SER A 51 -1.39 -11.51 22.46
C SER A 51 -0.96 -10.27 21.68
N GLY A 52 -0.49 -10.48 20.44
CA GLY A 52 -0.02 -9.44 19.54
C GLY A 52 1.20 -9.85 18.70
N THR A 53 2.04 -10.79 19.18
CA THR A 53 3.21 -11.23 18.41
C THR A 53 2.81 -12.06 17.19
N ASP A 54 1.78 -12.91 17.31
CA ASP A 54 1.26 -13.65 16.15
C ASP A 54 0.68 -12.72 15.09
N THR A 55 -0.02 -11.65 15.50
CA THR A 55 -0.56 -10.64 14.58
C THR A 55 0.57 -9.86 13.91
N ALA A 56 1.55 -9.38 14.68
CA ALA A 56 2.70 -8.65 14.15
C ALA A 56 3.55 -9.52 13.21
N LEU A 57 3.74 -10.80 13.55
CA LEU A 57 4.46 -11.75 12.71
C LEU A 57 3.69 -12.03 11.42
N ALA A 58 2.35 -12.16 11.47
CA ALA A 58 1.51 -12.33 10.29
C ALA A 58 1.51 -11.11 9.37
N GLU A 59 1.64 -9.88 9.91
CA GLU A 59 1.82 -8.68 9.11
C GLU A 59 3.19 -8.65 8.42
N LEU A 60 4.26 -8.96 9.16
CA LEU A 60 5.63 -8.97 8.67
C LEU A 60 5.90 -10.08 7.64
N THR A 61 5.19 -11.21 7.73
CA THR A 61 5.29 -12.34 6.80
C THR A 61 4.23 -12.32 5.71
N ARG A 62 3.36 -11.31 5.69
CA ARG A 62 2.42 -11.11 4.58
C ARG A 62 3.26 -10.98 3.30
N PRO A 63 3.05 -11.83 2.29
CA PRO A 63 3.83 -11.77 1.06
C PRO A 63 3.76 -10.34 0.52
N ALA A 64 4.93 -9.77 0.22
CA ALA A 64 5.00 -8.45 -0.38
C ALA A 64 4.06 -8.41 -1.58
N SER A 65 3.21 -7.37 -1.65
CA SER A 65 2.30 -7.20 -2.78
C SER A 65 3.09 -7.35 -4.08
N PRO A 66 2.57 -8.09 -5.07
CA PRO A 66 3.27 -8.25 -6.34
C PRO A 66 3.67 -6.88 -6.88
N PRO A 67 4.86 -6.74 -7.49
CA PRO A 67 5.36 -5.45 -7.94
C PRO A 67 4.33 -4.82 -8.87
N ARG A 68 3.82 -3.65 -8.47
CA ARG A 68 2.85 -2.90 -9.26
C ARG A 68 3.51 -2.48 -10.59
N PRO A 69 2.75 -2.45 -11.69
CA PRO A 69 3.25 -1.88 -12.93
C PRO A 69 3.78 -0.47 -12.71
N ALA A 70 4.78 -0.05 -13.50
CA ALA A 70 5.39 1.27 -13.37
C ALA A 70 4.39 2.43 -13.54
N ALA A 71 3.27 2.19 -14.23
CA ALA A 71 2.15 3.10 -14.32
C ALA A 71 0.87 2.38 -13.89
N VAL A 72 0.13 2.99 -12.97
CA VAL A 72 -1.19 2.52 -12.53
C VAL A 72 -2.24 3.53 -12.97
N PRO A 73 -3.23 3.12 -13.76
CA PRO A 73 -4.33 4.01 -14.11
C PRO A 73 -5.15 4.38 -12.88
N TYR A 74 -5.47 5.66 -12.76
CA TYR A 74 -6.36 6.21 -11.74
C TYR A 74 -7.57 6.82 -12.44
N LEU A 75 -8.74 6.23 -12.23
CA LEU A 75 -9.99 6.66 -12.86
C LEU A 75 -10.76 7.62 -11.96
N ALA A 76 -11.16 8.75 -12.51
CA ALA A 76 -12.24 9.55 -11.94
C ALA A 76 -13.56 9.08 -12.55
N VAL A 77 -14.52 8.71 -11.72
CA VAL A 77 -15.84 8.23 -12.13
C VAL A 77 -16.93 9.04 -11.43
N THR A 78 -18.12 9.11 -12.02
CA THR A 78 -19.25 9.84 -11.42
C THR A 78 -19.88 9.10 -10.24
N ASP A 79 -19.69 7.78 -10.18
CA ASP A 79 -20.16 6.91 -9.11
C ASP A 79 -19.17 5.75 -8.94
N ALA A 80 -18.32 5.85 -7.92
CA ALA A 80 -17.27 4.89 -7.61
C ALA A 80 -17.81 3.56 -7.11
N ARG A 81 -18.90 3.54 -6.33
CA ARG A 81 -19.49 2.29 -5.85
C ARG A 81 -20.10 1.50 -7.00
N ALA A 82 -20.82 2.18 -7.91
CA ALA A 82 -21.34 1.56 -9.11
C ALA A 82 -20.21 1.05 -10.01
N ALA A 83 -19.14 1.83 -10.18
CA ALA A 83 -17.97 1.40 -10.95
C ALA A 83 -17.31 0.15 -10.34
N ILE A 84 -17.09 0.12 -9.02
CA ILE A 84 -16.56 -1.03 -8.30
C ILE A 84 -17.42 -2.28 -8.55
N SER A 85 -18.74 -2.17 -8.32
CA SER A 85 -19.66 -3.30 -8.57
C SER A 85 -19.54 -3.79 -10.01
N TRP A 86 -19.54 -2.87 -10.97
CA TRP A 86 -19.45 -3.23 -12.38
C TRP A 86 -18.14 -3.94 -12.73
N TYR A 87 -16.99 -3.45 -12.26
CA TYR A 87 -15.70 -4.11 -12.51
C TYR A 87 -15.61 -5.49 -11.82
N THR A 88 -16.19 -5.62 -10.63
CA THR A 88 -16.30 -6.91 -9.94
C THR A 88 -17.19 -7.89 -10.71
N ASP A 89 -18.36 -7.45 -11.17
CA ASP A 89 -19.34 -8.31 -11.84
C ASP A 89 -18.90 -8.67 -13.26
N ALA A 90 -18.37 -7.71 -14.03
CA ALA A 90 -18.03 -7.89 -15.43
C ALA A 90 -16.66 -8.53 -15.67
N PHE A 91 -15.69 -8.25 -14.80
CA PHE A 91 -14.31 -8.70 -14.99
C PHE A 91 -13.77 -9.53 -13.83
N GLY A 92 -14.54 -9.76 -12.77
CA GLY A 92 -14.07 -10.47 -11.59
C GLY A 92 -13.02 -9.67 -10.80
N ALA A 93 -13.04 -8.34 -10.89
CA ALA A 93 -12.13 -7.50 -10.13
C ALA A 93 -12.39 -7.64 -8.62
N ALA A 94 -11.34 -7.62 -7.81
CA ALA A 94 -11.42 -7.72 -6.36
C ALA A 94 -10.92 -6.44 -5.69
N LEU A 95 -11.64 -5.98 -4.67
CA LEU A 95 -11.20 -4.87 -3.81
C LEU A 95 -9.95 -5.25 -3.02
N VAL A 96 -8.98 -4.35 -2.99
CA VAL A 96 -7.82 -4.47 -2.11
C VAL A 96 -8.05 -3.58 -0.89
N GLY A 97 -8.49 -4.22 0.19
CA GLY A 97 -8.86 -3.52 1.41
C GLY A 97 -10.16 -2.73 1.28
N ASP A 98 -10.42 -1.89 2.28
CA ASP A 98 -11.62 -1.05 2.33
C ASP A 98 -11.41 0.22 1.50
N PRO A 99 -12.40 0.63 0.69
CA PRO A 99 -12.39 1.94 0.05
C PRO A 99 -12.24 3.07 1.09
N VAL A 100 -11.49 4.11 0.72
CA VAL A 100 -11.38 5.32 1.53
C VAL A 100 -12.60 6.19 1.27
N GLU A 101 -13.50 6.22 2.25
CA GLU A 101 -14.69 7.07 2.23
C GLU A 101 -14.36 8.46 2.80
N MET A 102 -14.85 9.50 2.13
CA MET A 102 -14.77 10.88 2.57
C MET A 102 -15.94 11.22 3.49
N ASP A 103 -15.83 12.33 4.23
CA ASP A 103 -16.88 12.78 5.16
C ASP A 103 -18.25 13.05 4.50
N ASP A 104 -18.26 13.32 3.18
CA ASP A 104 -19.46 13.54 2.38
C ASP A 104 -20.03 12.24 1.75
N GLY A 105 -19.41 11.09 2.04
CA GLY A 105 -19.82 9.77 1.56
C GLY A 105 -19.27 9.38 0.19
N ARG A 106 -18.50 10.24 -0.48
CA ARG A 106 -17.78 9.88 -1.71
C ARG A 106 -16.65 8.93 -1.42
N ILE A 107 -16.33 8.06 -2.38
CA ILE A 107 -15.11 7.27 -2.37
C ILE A 107 -13.97 8.16 -2.87
N GLY A 108 -13.08 8.56 -1.98
CA GLY A 108 -11.87 9.31 -2.32
C GLY A 108 -10.78 8.44 -2.94
N HIS A 109 -10.78 7.14 -2.62
CA HIS A 109 -9.84 6.18 -3.19
C HIS A 109 -10.34 4.74 -3.04
N ALA A 110 -10.21 3.95 -4.10
CA ALA A 110 -10.37 2.50 -4.05
C ALA A 110 -9.35 1.83 -4.96
N GLU A 111 -8.91 0.64 -4.56
CA GLU A 111 -8.00 -0.19 -5.32
C GLU A 111 -8.70 -1.48 -5.77
N LEU A 112 -8.58 -1.81 -7.06
CA LEU A 112 -9.11 -3.04 -7.65
C LEU A 112 -7.98 -3.85 -8.27
N THR A 113 -7.83 -5.11 -7.85
CA THR A 113 -6.98 -6.07 -8.56
C THR A 113 -7.74 -6.74 -9.70
N LEU A 114 -7.12 -6.79 -10.87
CA LEU A 114 -7.69 -7.41 -12.06
C LEU A 114 -6.57 -7.86 -13.02
N SER A 115 -6.67 -9.07 -13.57
CA SER A 115 -5.68 -9.70 -14.48
C SER A 115 -4.21 -9.58 -14.00
N GLY A 116 -3.96 -9.72 -12.70
CA GLY A 116 -2.63 -9.60 -12.11
C GLY A 116 -2.08 -8.16 -12.01
N GLY A 117 -2.84 -7.17 -12.46
CA GLY A 117 -2.57 -5.75 -12.29
C GLY A 117 -3.46 -5.11 -11.21
N VAL A 118 -3.32 -3.79 -11.06
CA VAL A 118 -4.16 -2.98 -10.18
C VAL A 118 -4.67 -1.75 -10.93
N LEU A 119 -5.89 -1.34 -10.61
CA LEU A 119 -6.57 -0.14 -11.06
C LEU A 119 -6.97 0.67 -9.84
N TYR A 120 -6.75 1.98 -9.85
CA TYR A 120 -7.33 2.86 -8.83
C TYR A 120 -8.53 3.60 -9.40
N LEU A 121 -9.48 3.90 -8.53
CA LEU A 121 -10.59 4.78 -8.87
C LEU A 121 -11.04 5.62 -7.68
N ALA A 122 -11.69 6.73 -7.99
CA ALA A 122 -12.37 7.58 -7.02
C ALA A 122 -13.59 8.24 -7.68
N ASP A 123 -14.51 8.69 -6.85
CA ASP A 123 -15.55 9.61 -7.28
C ASP A 123 -14.92 10.90 -7.79
N GLU A 124 -15.62 11.58 -8.69
CA GLU A 124 -15.20 12.89 -9.13
C GLU A 124 -15.19 13.90 -7.97
N TYR A 125 -14.19 14.78 -8.01
CA TYR A 125 -13.99 15.85 -7.06
C TYR A 125 -13.73 17.17 -7.82
N PRO A 126 -14.77 17.75 -8.44
CA PRO A 126 -14.62 18.92 -9.31
C PRO A 126 -13.98 20.13 -8.62
N GLU A 127 -14.09 20.23 -7.30
CA GLU A 127 -13.52 21.28 -6.45
C GLU A 127 -11.98 21.35 -6.52
N ILE A 128 -11.32 20.21 -6.77
CA ILE A 128 -9.86 20.14 -6.98
C ILE A 128 -9.49 19.83 -8.43
N GLY A 129 -10.47 19.86 -9.34
CA GLY A 129 -10.27 19.62 -10.76
C GLY A 129 -10.26 18.14 -11.18
N LEU A 130 -10.54 17.20 -10.27
CA LEU A 130 -10.70 15.79 -10.61
C LEU A 130 -12.11 15.57 -11.16
N ARG A 131 -12.24 15.34 -12.48
CA ARG A 131 -13.55 15.21 -13.12
C ARG A 131 -13.66 13.90 -13.88
N ALA A 132 -14.82 13.27 -13.81
CA ALA A 132 -15.10 12.13 -14.65
C ALA A 132 -15.14 12.54 -16.14
N PRO A 133 -14.87 11.60 -17.06
CA PRO A 133 -15.02 11.84 -18.50
C PRO A 133 -16.43 12.31 -18.85
N SER A 134 -16.55 13.25 -19.79
CA SER A 134 -17.83 13.60 -20.37
C SER A 134 -18.51 12.37 -21.00
N PRO A 135 -19.83 12.23 -20.91
CA PRO A 135 -20.55 11.17 -21.61
C PRO A 135 -20.18 11.12 -23.09
N GLN A 136 -20.00 9.91 -23.62
CA GLN A 136 -19.58 9.64 -25.00
C GLN A 136 -18.20 10.19 -25.41
N ALA A 137 -17.38 10.67 -24.47
CA ALA A 137 -15.98 11.01 -24.73
C ALA A 137 -15.06 9.84 -24.30
N VAL A 138 -14.10 9.48 -25.16
CA VAL A 138 -13.05 8.53 -24.81
C VAL A 138 -11.82 9.31 -24.38
N SER A 139 -11.54 9.33 -23.08
CA SER A 139 -10.34 10.01 -22.54
C SER A 139 -9.09 9.16 -22.70
N VAL A 140 -9.21 7.86 -22.44
CA VAL A 140 -8.15 6.85 -22.44
C VAL A 140 -8.76 5.49 -22.80
N SER A 141 -7.97 4.62 -23.41
CA SER A 141 -8.30 3.19 -23.55
C SER A 141 -7.36 2.36 -22.69
N LEU A 142 -7.91 1.44 -21.92
CA LEU A 142 -7.15 0.47 -21.12
C LEU A 142 -7.18 -0.88 -21.81
N MET A 143 -6.03 -1.53 -21.93
CA MET A 143 -5.91 -2.87 -22.49
C MET A 143 -5.73 -3.87 -21.35
N LEU A 144 -6.65 -4.82 -21.25
CA LEU A 144 -6.62 -5.86 -20.24
C LEU A 144 -6.38 -7.22 -20.90
N PRO A 145 -5.28 -7.93 -20.58
CA PRO A 145 -5.12 -9.30 -21.01
C PRO A 145 -6.09 -10.19 -20.24
N VAL A 146 -6.86 -11.00 -20.97
CA VAL A 146 -7.74 -12.04 -20.43
C VAL A 146 -7.39 -13.38 -21.07
N VAL A 147 -7.64 -14.48 -20.36
CA VAL A 147 -7.35 -15.83 -20.87
C VAL A 147 -8.36 -16.26 -21.94
N ASP A 148 -9.58 -15.74 -21.83
CA ASP A 148 -10.72 -15.99 -22.70
C ASP A 148 -11.60 -14.73 -22.73
N THR A 149 -12.23 -14.46 -23.88
CA THR A 149 -13.12 -13.30 -24.12
C THR A 149 -14.59 -13.66 -24.21
N ASP A 150 -14.91 -14.96 -24.18
CA ASP A 150 -16.26 -15.50 -24.27
C ASP A 150 -17.00 -15.44 -22.92
#